data_AF-A0A4R2P278-F1
#
_entry.id   AF-A0A4R2P278-F1
#
_cell.length_a   1.000
_cell.length_b   1.000
_cell.length_c   1.000
_cell.angle_alpha   90.00
_cell.angle_beta   90.00
_cell.angle_gamma   90.00
#
_symmetry.space_group_name_H-M   'P 1'
#
loop_
_entity.id
_entity.type
_entity.pdbx_description
1 polymer ?
#
loop_
_entity_poly.entity_id
_entity_poly.type
_entity_poly.pdbx_seq_one_letter_code
_entity_poly.pdbx_strand_id
1 'polypeptide(L)'
;MRKITLVLFLFTTVFSSIAQNREGSLFYSTVEKTDSIYKANVDIYEVGKIEYIQIQLVDENKNELASEMAQLINREGKYFLSFKNTEKPVYPENIELTLKNEYNEINYPQINIKLYDASLRILDYSQTVFY
;
A
#
# COMPACT_ATOMS: atom_id res chain seq x y z
N MET A 1 27.33 7.43 -61.70
CA MET A 1 27.44 6.43 -60.62
C MET A 1 28.41 6.93 -59.55
N ARG A 2 27.89 7.43 -58.42
CA ARG A 2 28.54 7.38 -57.09
C ARG A 2 27.39 7.31 -56.08
N LYS A 3 27.34 6.21 -55.32
CA LYS A 3 26.31 5.92 -54.33
C LYS A 3 26.62 6.74 -53.08
N ILE A 4 25.71 7.62 -52.65
CA ILE A 4 25.72 8.16 -51.29
C ILE A 4 24.49 7.56 -50.63
N THR A 5 24.69 6.40 -50.02
CA THR A 5 23.70 5.75 -49.18
C THR A 5 23.72 6.47 -47.84
N LEU A 6 22.82 7.43 -47.64
CA LEU A 6 22.62 8.02 -46.33
C LEU A 6 21.74 7.07 -45.53
N VAL A 7 22.39 6.25 -44.71
CA VAL A 7 21.76 5.37 -43.74
C VAL A 7 21.16 6.25 -42.64
N LEU A 8 19.87 6.58 -42.76
CA LEU A 8 19.11 7.25 -41.71
C LEU A 8 18.77 6.20 -40.63
N PHE A 9 19.75 5.89 -39.79
CA PHE A 9 19.62 4.99 -38.67
C PHE A 9 18.80 5.67 -37.57
N LEU A 10 17.73 4.99 -37.16
CA LEU A 10 17.13 4.98 -35.82
C LEU A 10 17.20 6.31 -35.03
N PHE A 11 16.19 7.14 -35.22
CA PHE A 11 15.54 7.82 -34.10
C PHE A 11 14.17 7.16 -33.87
N THR A 12 14.15 5.83 -33.74
CA THR A 12 13.09 5.20 -32.96
C THR A 12 13.35 5.63 -31.53
N THR A 13 12.57 6.60 -31.11
CA THR A 13 12.44 7.06 -29.74
C THR A 13 12.39 5.86 -28.82
N VAL A 14 13.54 5.53 -28.24
CA VAL A 14 13.60 4.81 -26.98
C VAL A 14 13.14 5.84 -25.95
N PHE A 15 11.83 6.15 -25.97
CA PHE A 15 11.14 6.34 -24.72
C PHE A 15 11.28 4.98 -24.05
N SER A 16 12.42 4.84 -23.37
CA SER A 16 12.51 4.04 -22.18
C SER A 16 11.37 4.61 -21.35
N SER A 17 10.20 4.01 -21.48
CA SER A 17 9.30 3.90 -20.37
C SER A 17 10.24 3.50 -19.24
N ILE A 18 10.54 4.47 -18.39
CA ILE A 18 10.91 4.19 -17.03
C ILE A 18 9.66 3.46 -16.55
N ALA A 19 9.62 2.15 -16.83
CA ALA A 19 8.92 1.22 -15.99
C ALA A 19 9.53 1.57 -14.65
N GLN A 20 8.80 2.37 -13.86
CA GLN A 20 8.99 2.35 -12.45
C GLN A 20 8.96 0.88 -12.15
N ASN A 21 10.13 0.33 -11.83
CA ASN A 21 10.29 -1.04 -11.40
C ASN A 21 9.71 -1.09 -9.98
N ARG A 22 8.45 -0.67 -9.84
CA ARG A 22 7.56 -0.97 -8.74
C ARG A 22 7.26 -2.44 -8.97
N GLU A 23 8.16 -3.29 -8.51
CA GLU A 23 7.82 -4.63 -8.10
C GLU A 23 6.95 -4.57 -6.82
N GLY A 24 5.93 -3.71 -6.84
CA GLY A 24 5.08 -3.36 -5.73
C GLY A 24 3.65 -3.68 -6.15
N SER A 25 2.91 -4.25 -5.21
CA SER A 25 1.53 -4.64 -5.45
C SER A 25 0.67 -3.47 -5.90
N LEU A 26 -0.10 -3.66 -6.97
CA LEU A 26 -1.24 -2.79 -7.23
C LEU A 26 -2.21 -2.94 -6.05
N PHE A 27 -2.33 -1.88 -5.26
CA PHE A 27 -3.17 -1.87 -4.07
C PHE A 27 -4.03 -0.61 -4.04
N TYR A 28 -5.25 -0.76 -3.54
CA TYR A 28 -6.18 0.33 -3.31
C TYR A 28 -6.66 0.24 -1.88
N SER A 29 -6.96 1.40 -1.31
CA SER A 29 -7.54 1.44 0.02
C SER A 29 -8.59 2.52 0.12
N THR A 30 -9.68 2.19 0.80
CA THR A 30 -10.66 3.18 1.24
C THR A 30 -10.61 3.27 2.76
N VAL A 31 -10.82 4.47 3.30
CA VAL A 31 -10.83 4.70 4.74
C VAL A 31 -12.07 5.49 5.11
N GLU A 32 -12.88 4.92 5.99
CA GLU A 32 -14.03 5.56 6.61
C GLU A 32 -13.65 5.98 8.04
N LYS A 33 -13.97 7.22 8.41
CA LYS A 33 -13.80 7.73 9.77
C LYS A 33 -15.15 7.72 10.47
N THR A 34 -15.18 7.17 11.68
CA THR A 34 -16.27 7.34 12.64
C THR A 34 -15.76 8.04 13.90
N ASP A 35 -16.65 8.31 14.86
CA ASP A 35 -16.30 8.94 16.14
C ASP A 35 -15.30 8.13 16.98
N SER A 36 -15.15 6.83 16.72
CA SER A 36 -14.38 5.92 17.59
C SER A 36 -13.29 5.14 16.87
N ILE A 37 -13.39 5.01 15.54
CA ILE A 37 -12.47 4.20 14.73
C ILE A 37 -12.27 4.80 13.35
N TYR A 38 -11.13 4.47 12.76
CA TYR A 38 -10.88 4.48 11.32
C TYR A 38 -11.04 3.06 10.81
N LYS A 39 -11.98 2.83 9.90
CA LYS A 39 -12.15 1.55 9.21
C LYS A 39 -11.53 1.64 7.83
N ALA A 40 -10.52 0.82 7.58
CA ALA A 40 -9.85 0.72 6.29
C ALA A 40 -10.23 -0.59 5.59
N ASN A 41 -10.51 -0.49 4.30
CA ASN A 41 -10.65 -1.63 3.41
C ASN A 41 -9.49 -1.60 2.41
N VAL A 42 -8.77 -2.71 2.28
CA VAL A 42 -7.56 -2.82 1.47
C VAL A 42 -7.73 -3.92 0.43
N ASP A 43 -7.49 -3.56 -0.81
CA ASP A 43 -7.50 -4.44 -1.98
C ASP A 43 -6.07 -4.60 -2.50
N ILE A 44 -5.62 -5.84 -2.67
CA ILE A 44 -4.27 -6.18 -3.08
C ILE A 44 -4.31 -7.15 -4.27
N TYR A 45 -3.79 -6.73 -5.42
CA TYR A 45 -3.72 -7.58 -6.62
C TYR A 45 -2.49 -8.51 -6.64
N GLU A 46 -1.30 -8.03 -6.31
CA GLU A 46 -0.06 -8.82 -6.35
C GLU A 46 0.46 -9.12 -4.94
N VAL A 47 -0.23 -10.01 -4.24
CA VAL A 47 0.02 -10.35 -2.82
C VAL A 47 1.37 -11.00 -2.54
N GLY A 48 2.06 -11.53 -3.55
CA GLY A 48 3.16 -12.49 -3.38
C GLY A 48 4.41 -11.99 -2.64
N LYS A 49 4.58 -10.68 -2.45
CA LYS A 49 5.72 -10.11 -1.71
C LYS A 49 5.31 -9.50 -0.36
N ILE A 50 4.02 -9.46 -0.05
CA ILE A 50 3.49 -8.74 1.11
C ILE A 50 3.36 -9.70 2.27
N GLU A 51 4.00 -9.33 3.38
CA GLU A 51 3.96 -10.08 4.63
C GLU A 51 3.31 -9.29 5.75
N TYR A 52 3.31 -7.95 5.66
CA TYR A 52 2.67 -7.11 6.67
C TYR A 52 1.89 -5.95 6.05
N ILE A 53 0.81 -5.60 6.74
CA ILE A 53 -0.02 -4.44 6.44
C ILE A 53 -0.11 -3.59 7.69
N GLN A 54 0.23 -2.31 7.59
CA GLN A 54 0.16 -1.36 8.69
C GLN A 54 -0.88 -0.29 8.38
N ILE A 55 -1.72 0.01 9.37
CA ILE A 55 -2.53 1.22 9.42
C ILE A 55 -1.89 2.18 10.43
N GLN A 56 -1.72 3.44 10.05
CA GLN A 56 -1.02 4.45 10.84
C GLN A 56 -1.79 5.77 10.82
N LEU A 57 -2.12 6.31 11.99
CA LEU A 57 -2.64 7.65 12.17
C LEU A 57 -1.50 8.61 12.40
N VAL A 58 -1.47 9.69 11.63
CA VAL A 58 -0.51 10.80 11.77
C VAL A 58 -1.22 12.14 11.83
N ASP A 59 -0.57 13.12 12.44
CA ASP A 59 -1.01 14.53 12.46
C ASP A 59 -0.60 15.29 11.18
N GLU A 60 -0.97 16.57 11.10
CA GLU A 60 -0.62 17.47 10.01
C GLU A 60 0.91 17.60 9.77
N ASN A 61 1.70 17.41 10.84
CA ASN A 61 3.16 17.47 10.83
C ASN A 61 3.81 16.10 10.56
N LYS A 62 3.01 15.07 10.23
CA LYS A 62 3.43 13.69 9.99
C LYS A 62 3.98 12.96 11.22
N ASN A 63 3.68 13.45 12.43
CA ASN A 63 4.00 12.72 13.65
C ASN A 63 3.06 11.53 13.79
N GLU A 64 3.62 10.35 14.11
CA GLU A 64 2.80 9.17 14.39
C GLU A 64 2.08 9.32 15.74
N LEU A 65 0.76 9.14 15.71
CA LEU A 65 -0.10 9.19 16.90
C LEU A 65 -0.55 7.79 17.33
N ALA A 66 -0.85 6.93 16.37
CA ALA A 66 -1.24 5.54 16.61
C ALA A 66 -0.90 4.67 15.40
N SER A 67 -0.60 3.40 15.63
CA SER A 67 -0.41 2.45 14.54
C SER A 67 -0.73 1.02 14.96
N GLU A 68 -1.24 0.25 14.01
CA GLU A 68 -1.41 -1.19 14.14
C GLU A 68 -0.83 -1.88 12.90
N MET A 69 -0.14 -3.00 13.12
CA MET A 69 0.45 -3.81 12.06
C MET A 69 -0.07 -5.24 12.19
N ALA A 70 -0.54 -5.79 11.08
CA ALA A 70 -1.02 -7.16 10.96
C ALA A 70 -0.14 -7.94 9.98
N GLN A 71 0.07 -9.22 10.26
CA GLN A 71 0.79 -10.12 9.36
C GLN A 71 -0.18 -10.78 8.39
N LEU A 72 0.15 -10.77 7.10
CA LEU A 72 -0.57 -11.49 6.05
C LEU A 72 0.16 -12.81 5.79
N ILE A 73 -0.49 -13.94 6.08
CA ILE A 73 0.10 -15.27 6.00
C ILE A 73 -0.58 -16.02 4.85
N ASN A 74 0.20 -16.56 3.92
CA ASN A 74 -0.28 -17.49 2.92
C ASN A 74 -0.05 -18.94 3.38
N ARG A 75 -1.13 -19.73 3.49
CA ARG A 75 -1.05 -21.19 3.68
C ARG A 75 -1.86 -21.87 2.59
N GLU A 76 -1.16 -22.61 1.73
CA GLU A 76 -1.78 -23.41 0.66
C GLU A 76 -2.71 -22.59 -0.25
N GLY A 77 -2.34 -21.33 -0.54
CA GLY A 77 -3.12 -20.43 -1.40
C GLY A 77 -4.28 -19.71 -0.69
N LYS A 78 -4.47 -19.94 0.62
CA LYS A 78 -5.41 -19.19 1.45
C LYS A 78 -4.67 -18.15 2.26
N TYR A 79 -5.26 -16.96 2.36
CA TYR A 79 -4.69 -15.86 3.10
C TYR A 79 -5.33 -15.72 4.48
N PHE A 80 -4.49 -15.42 5.46
CA PHE A 80 -4.88 -15.21 6.84
C PHE A 80 -4.27 -13.90 7.32
N LEU A 81 -5.05 -13.10 8.02
CA LEU A 81 -4.57 -11.90 8.68
C LEU A 81 -4.41 -12.21 10.17
N SER A 82 -3.17 -12.15 10.65
CA SER A 82 -2.82 -12.35 12.06
C SER A 82 -2.57 -11.01 12.74
N PHE A 83 -3.28 -10.77 13.83
CA PHE A 83 -3.23 -9.54 14.60
C PHE A 83 -3.52 -9.80 16.08
N LYS A 84 -2.67 -9.29 16.99
CA LYS A 84 -2.81 -9.44 18.46
C LYS A 84 -3.19 -10.88 18.89
N ASN A 85 -2.47 -11.87 18.37
CA ASN A 85 -2.70 -13.31 18.62
C ASN A 85 -4.04 -13.88 18.12
N THR A 86 -4.79 -13.12 17.33
CA THR A 86 -5.99 -13.58 16.63
C THR A 86 -5.67 -13.70 15.16
N GLU A 87 -6.03 -14.83 14.56
CA GLU A 87 -5.88 -15.05 13.13
C GLU A 87 -7.28 -15.21 12.52
N LYS A 88 -7.52 -14.50 11.42
CA LYS A 88 -8.76 -14.62 10.64
C LYS A 88 -8.46 -14.88 9.16
N PRO A 89 -9.21 -15.75 8.48
CA PRO A 89 -9.11 -15.86 7.03
C PRO A 89 -9.53 -14.54 6.37
N VAL A 90 -8.85 -14.15 5.29
CA VAL A 90 -9.15 -12.94 4.52
C VAL A 90 -9.02 -13.20 3.02
N TYR A 91 -9.66 -12.36 2.23
CA TYR A 91 -9.44 -12.29 0.78
C TYR A 91 -8.55 -11.08 0.49
N PRO A 92 -7.53 -11.19 -0.37
CA PRO A 92 -6.68 -10.06 -0.73
C PRO A 92 -7.44 -8.84 -1.27
N GLU A 93 -8.58 -9.03 -1.93
CA GLU A 93 -9.44 -7.97 -2.45
C GLU A 93 -10.52 -7.49 -1.44
N ASN A 94 -10.35 -7.78 -0.15
CA ASN A 94 -11.25 -7.32 0.91
C ASN A 94 -10.63 -7.50 2.31
N ILE A 95 -9.51 -6.83 2.58
CA ILE A 95 -8.87 -6.86 3.89
C ILE A 95 -9.37 -5.70 4.74
N GLU A 96 -10.15 -6.00 5.77
CA GLU A 96 -10.62 -5.02 6.73
C GLU A 96 -9.62 -4.84 7.89
N LEU A 97 -9.15 -3.60 8.06
CA LEU A 97 -8.34 -3.13 9.17
C LEU A 97 -9.09 -2.05 9.94
N THR A 98 -8.86 -1.99 11.25
CA THR A 98 -9.48 -0.98 12.12
C THR A 98 -8.40 -0.37 12.98
N LEU A 99 -8.35 0.96 13.06
CA LEU A 99 -7.52 1.68 14.01
C LEU A 99 -8.42 2.49 14.93
N LYS A 100 -8.19 2.39 16.25
CA LYS A 100 -8.95 3.18 17.21
C LYS A 100 -8.66 4.67 17.02
N ASN A 101 -9.70 5.47 16.98
CA ASN A 101 -9.61 6.93 16.89
C ASN A 101 -9.64 7.52 18.30
N GLU A 102 -8.47 7.58 18.95
CA GLU A 102 -8.32 8.19 20.29
C GLU A 102 -8.04 9.69 20.21
N TYR A 103 -7.83 10.22 19.00
CA TYR A 103 -7.38 11.59 18.75
C TYR A 103 -8.41 12.33 17.89
N ASN A 104 -9.61 12.53 18.41
CA ASN A 104 -10.71 13.17 17.68
C ASN A 104 -10.52 14.66 17.43
N GLU A 105 -9.71 15.32 18.26
CA GLU A 105 -9.56 16.78 18.30
C GLU A 105 -8.39 17.29 17.45
N ILE A 106 -7.65 16.39 16.78
CA ILE A 106 -6.51 16.81 15.94
C ILE A 106 -7.00 17.42 14.64
N ASN A 107 -6.33 18.50 14.23
CA ASN A 107 -6.56 19.12 12.94
C ASN A 107 -5.93 18.25 11.84
N TYR A 108 -6.69 18.04 10.77
CA TYR A 108 -6.27 17.30 9.57
C TYR A 108 -5.68 15.90 9.86
N PRO A 109 -6.40 15.00 10.55
CA PRO A 109 -5.92 13.66 10.76
C PRO A 109 -5.67 12.96 9.43
N GLN A 110 -4.62 12.15 9.39
CA GLN A 110 -4.25 11.40 8.21
C GLN A 110 -4.06 9.93 8.53
N ILE A 111 -4.68 9.07 7.73
CA ILE A 111 -4.46 7.62 7.78
C ILE A 111 -3.55 7.22 6.64
N ASN A 112 -2.45 6.56 6.98
CA ASN A 112 -1.58 5.86 6.04
C ASN A 112 -1.85 4.37 6.13
N ILE A 113 -1.91 3.72 4.98
CA ILE A 113 -1.88 2.25 4.89
C ILE A 113 -0.62 1.88 4.14
N LYS A 114 0.21 1.03 4.74
CA LYS A 114 1.53 0.65 4.23
C LYS A 114 1.62 -0.86 4.09
N LEU A 115 2.16 -1.31 2.97
CA LEU A 115 2.42 -2.71 2.68
C LEU A 115 3.92 -2.97 2.80
N TYR A 116 4.28 -4.07 3.43
CA TYR A 116 5.67 -4.42 3.72
C TYR A 116 6.01 -5.84 3.29
N ASP A 117 7.28 -6.05 2.93
CA ASP A 117 7.85 -7.38 2.76
C ASP A 117 8.33 -8.00 4.09
N ALA A 118 8.86 -9.22 4.01
CA ALA A 118 9.44 -9.94 5.15
C ALA A 118 10.57 -9.19 5.87
N SER A 119 11.24 -8.25 5.19
CA SER A 119 12.33 -7.43 5.74
C SER A 119 11.85 -6.08 6.27
N LEU A 120 10.53 -5.87 6.38
CA LEU A 120 9.90 -4.61 6.79
C LEU A 120 10.25 -3.43 5.87
N ARG A 121 10.55 -3.69 4.59
CA ARG A 121 10.69 -2.63 3.59
C ARG A 121 9.32 -2.29 3.03
N ILE A 122 9.02 -0.99 2.91
CA ILE A 122 7.77 -0.52 2.32
C ILE A 122 7.76 -0.90 0.83
N LEU A 123 6.77 -1.67 0.43
CA LEU A 123 6.52 -2.04 -0.97
C LEU A 123 5.61 -1.02 -1.65
N ASP A 124 4.55 -0.61 -0.95
CA ASP A 124 3.66 0.44 -1.40
C ASP A 124 2.89 1.07 -0.23
N TYR A 125 2.29 2.24 -0.45
CA TYR A 125 1.51 2.92 0.58
C TYR A 125 0.46 3.89 0.01
N SER A 126 -0.65 4.04 0.74
CA SER A 126 -1.69 5.03 0.47
C SER A 126 -1.84 5.99 1.64
N GLN A 127 -2.48 7.11 1.35
CA GLN A 127 -2.73 8.18 2.30
C GLN A 127 -4.13 8.75 2.10
N THR A 128 -4.87 8.89 3.19
CA THR A 128 -6.15 9.59 3.24
C THR A 128 -6.09 10.70 4.28
N VAL A 129 -6.38 11.94 3.87
CA VAL A 129 -6.44 13.12 4.76
C VAL A 129 -7.91 13.47 4.98
N PHE A 130 -8.27 13.75 6.22
CA PHE A 130 -9.61 14.17 6.60
C PHE A 130 -9.62 15.69 6.90
N TYR A 131 -10.62 16.41 6.39
CA TYR A 131 -10.78 17.86 6.53
C TYR A 131 -11.93 18.22 7.45
#